data_AF-X1PHV7-F1
#
_entry.id   AF-X1PHV7-F1
#
_cell.length_a   1.000
_cell.length_b   1.000
_cell.length_c   1.000
_cell.angle_alpha   90.00
_cell.angle_beta   90.00
_cell.angle_gamma   90.00
#
_symmetry.space_group_name_H-M   'P 1'
#
loop_
_entity.id
_entity.type
_entity.pdbx_description
1 polymer ?
#
loop_
_entity_poly.entity_id
_entity_poly.type
_entity_poly.pdbx_seq_one_letter_code
_entity_poly.pdbx_strand_id
1 'polypeptide(L)' 'SREEVIDGKSGFLVPVNSINILSDKIKKLIEDDKLLQEMKIAGRRRAEELYNEKEVVKKQLEIFNKLLSSKNKEY' A
#
# COMPACT_ATOMS: atom_id res chain seq x y z
N SER A 1 0.79 -7.21 -2.91
CA SER A 1 1.78 -7.87 -2.01
C SER A 1 1.28 -7.78 -0.57
N ARG A 2 1.65 -8.72 0.32
CA ARG A 2 1.37 -8.61 1.78
C ARG A 2 1.84 -7.27 2.35
N GLU A 3 2.88 -6.69 1.77
CA GLU A 3 3.47 -5.39 2.12
C GLU A 3 2.51 -4.20 1.96
N GLU A 4 1.44 -4.35 1.19
CA GLU A 4 0.40 -3.33 1.01
C GLU A 4 -0.43 -3.11 2.28
N VAL A 5 -0.49 -4.11 3.16
CA VAL A 5 -1.31 -4.07 4.37
C VAL A 5 -0.42 -3.94 5.61
N ILE A 6 -0.69 -2.92 6.40
CA ILE A 6 -0.19 -2.83 7.78
C ILE A 6 -1.21 -3.51 8.67
N ASP A 7 -0.86 -4.67 9.21
CA ASP A 7 -1.74 -5.47 10.06
C ASP A 7 -2.29 -4.65 11.23
N GLY A 8 -3.60 -4.73 11.44
CA GLY A 8 -4.32 -4.00 12.48
C GLY A 8 -4.50 -2.49 12.22
N LYS A 9 -3.93 -1.92 11.15
CA LYS A 9 -4.04 -0.48 10.84
C LYS A 9 -4.73 -0.20 9.51
N SER A 10 -4.25 -0.78 8.41
CA SER A 10 -4.85 -0.58 7.09
C SER A 10 -5.59 -1.82 6.57
N GLY A 11 -5.68 -2.86 7.41
CA GLY A 11 -6.33 -4.14 7.15
C GLY A 11 -5.82 -5.20 8.11
N PHE A 12 -6.22 -6.46 7.90
CA PHE A 12 -5.72 -7.60 8.66
C PHE A 12 -4.92 -8.55 7.78
N LEU A 13 -3.80 -9.03 8.31
CA LEU A 13 -3.07 -10.15 7.73
C LEU A 13 -3.59 -11.45 8.33
N VAL A 14 -4.10 -12.32 7.46
CA VAL A 14 -4.61 -13.65 7.84
C VAL A 14 -3.65 -14.72 7.31
N PRO A 15 -3.39 -15.81 8.05
CA PRO A 15 -2.64 -16.95 7.53
C PRO A 15 -3.39 -17.63 6.37
N VAL A 16 -2.65 -18.24 5.46
CA VAL A 16 -3.24 -18.98 4.34
C VAL A 16 -4.03 -20.19 4.85
N ASN A 17 -5.17 -20.48 4.24
CA ASN A 17 -6.07 -21.59 4.59
C ASN A 17 -6.64 -21.55 6.03
N SER A 18 -6.62 -20.40 6.69
CA SER A 18 -7.18 -20.24 8.04
C SER A 18 -8.58 -19.61 8.01
N ILE A 19 -9.58 -20.41 7.64
CA ILE A 19 -10.98 -19.96 7.48
C ILE A 19 -11.58 -19.36 8.76
N ASN A 20 -11.28 -19.95 9.93
CA ASN A 20 -11.77 -19.47 11.22
C ASN A 20 -11.23 -18.07 11.52
N ILE A 21 -9.92 -17.86 11.34
CA ILE A 21 -9.28 -16.56 11.56
C ILE A 21 -9.83 -15.52 10.57
N LEU A 22 -10.02 -15.89 9.30
CA LEU A 22 -10.62 -15.01 8.30
C LEU A 22 -12.03 -14.56 8.72
N SER A 23 -12.86 -15.51 9.14
CA SER A 23 -14.23 -15.23 9.59
C SER A 23 -14.24 -14.30 10.80
N ASP A 24 -13.37 -14.54 11.78
CA ASP A 24 -13.28 -13.71 12.99
C ASP A 24 -12.84 -12.27 12.66
N LYS A 25 -11.89 -12.08 11.74
CA LYS A 25 -11.47 -10.74 11.32
C LYS A 25 -12.58 -10.01 10.56
N ILE A 26 -13.33 -10.71 9.72
CA ILE A 26 -14.48 -10.11 9.01
C ILE A 26 -15.57 -9.71 10.01
N LYS A 27 -15.94 -10.60 10.94
CA LYS A 27 -16.93 -10.29 12.00
C LYS A 27 -16.51 -9.08 12.82
N LYS A 28 -15.25 -9.02 13.25
CA LYS A 28 -14.72 -7.88 13.99
C LYS A 28 -14.91 -6.55 13.25
N LEU A 29 -14.76 -6.53 11.92
CA LEU A 29 -14.98 -5.32 11.13
C LEU A 29 -16.46 -4.96 10.96
N ILE A 30 -17.35 -5.95 10.94
CA ILE A 30 -18.80 -5.74 10.87
C ILE A 30 -19.34 -5.24 12.21
N GLU A 31 -18.78 -5.70 13.33
CA GLU A 31 -19.23 -5.38 14.68
C GLU A 31 -18.63 -4.07 15.22
N ASP A 32 -17.50 -3.61 14.69
CA ASP A 32 -16.81 -2.38 15.09
C ASP A 32 -16.72 -1.38 13.94
N ASP A 33 -17.78 -0.59 13.77
CA ASP A 33 -17.89 0.45 12.74
C ASP A 33 -16.76 1.47 12.81
N LYS A 34 -16.29 1.80 14.03
CA LYS A 34 -15.21 2.77 14.22
C LYS A 34 -13.90 2.22 13.63
N LEU A 35 -13.54 0.99 14.00
CA LEU A 35 -12.38 0.31 13.46
C LEU A 35 -12.46 0.18 11.94
N LEU A 36 -13.63 -0.16 11.41
CA LEU A 36 -13.84 -0.25 9.97
C LEU A 36 -13.56 1.09 9.27
N GLN A 37 -14.08 2.21 9.79
CA GLN A 37 -13.82 3.53 9.19
C GLN A 37 -12.34 3.91 9.28
N GLU A 38 -11.69 3.68 10.41
CA GLU A 38 -10.26 3.96 10.60
C GLU A 38 -9.42 3.17 9.58
N MET A 39 -9.70 1.88 9.42
CA MET A 39 -9.02 1.03 8.44
C MET A 39 -9.28 1.44 6.99
N LYS A 40 -10.51 1.84 6.64
CA LYS A 40 -10.84 2.34 5.30
C LYS A 40 -10.01 3.58 4.94
N ILE A 41 -9.94 4.55 5.85
CA ILE A 41 -9.18 5.79 5.64
C ILE A 41 -7.68 5.46 5.55
N ALA A 42 -7.16 4.64 6.45
CA ALA A 42 -5.74 4.27 6.45
C ALA A 42 -5.35 3.48 5.20
N GLY A 43 -6.18 2.54 4.75
CA GLY A 43 -5.99 1.78 3.52
C GLY A 43 -5.98 2.66 2.28
N ARG A 44 -6.96 3.57 2.16
CA ARG A 44 -7.04 4.54 1.07
C ARG A 44 -5.78 5.42 1.00
N ARG A 45 -5.42 6.04 2.12
CA ARG A 45 -4.24 6.93 2.20
C ARG A 45 -2.96 6.20 1.80
N ARG A 46 -2.77 4.98 2.30
CA ARG A 46 -1.60 4.16 1.96
C ARG A 46 -1.54 3.81 0.47
N ALA A 47 -2.69 3.50 -0.13
CA ALA A 47 -2.76 3.23 -1.56
C ALA A 47 -2.34 4.45 -2.38
N GLU A 48 -2.83 5.63 -1.99
CA GLU A 48 -2.47 6.91 -2.63
C GLU A 48 -0.99 7.27 -2.41
N GLU A 49 -0.40 6.99 -1.26
CA GLU A 49 1.01 7.26 -0.98
C GLU A 49 1.98 6.35 -1.77
N LEU A 50 1.64 5.06 -1.91
CA LEU A 50 2.53 4.06 -2.51
C LEU A 50 2.33 3.87 -4.02
N TYR A 51 1.10 4.06 -4.50
CA TYR A 51 0.72 3.71 -5.88
C TYR A 51 0.17 4.89 -6.67
N ASN A 52 0.46 6.14 -6.24
CA ASN A 52 0.20 7.29 -7.09
C ASN A 52 1.07 7.21 -8.35
N GLU A 53 0.46 6.76 -9.44
CA GLU A 53 1.07 6.57 -10.76
C GLU A 53 1.87 7.80 -11.21
N LYS A 54 1.37 9.00 -10.95
CA LYS A 54 2.06 10.25 -11.31
C LYS A 54 3.41 10.37 -10.61
N GLU A 55 3.47 10.03 -9.32
CA GLU A 55 4.71 10.07 -8.54
C GLU A 55 5.68 8.97 -8.96
N VAL A 56 5.16 7.78 -9.31
CA VAL A 56 5.98 6.68 -9.84
C VAL A 56 6.62 7.08 -11.17
N VAL A 57 5.83 7.60 -12.11
CA VAL A 57 6.31 8.07 -13.42
C VAL A 57 7.32 9.21 -13.25
N LYS A 58 7.04 10.17 -12.36
CA LYS A 58 7.97 11.27 -12.06
C LYS A 58 9.32 10.76 -11.56
N LYS A 59 9.34 9.84 -10.59
CA LYS A 59 10.58 9.23 -10.08
C LYS A 59 11.35 8.48 -11.16
N GLN A 60 10.65 7.75 -12.03
CA GLN A 60 11.27 7.06 -13.16
C GLN A 60 11.92 8.05 -14.15
N LEU A 61 11.21 9.12 -14.50
CA LEU A 61 11.74 10.18 -15.36
C LEU A 61 12.95 10.89 -14.75
N GLU A 62 12.94 11.16 -13.44
CA GLU A 62 14.09 11.73 -12.73
C GLU A 62 15.33 10.83 -12.83
N ILE A 63 15.17 9.51 -12.66
CA ILE A 63 16.25 8.54 -12.83
C ILE A 63 16.77 8.53 -14.26
N PHE A 64 15.88 8.48 -15.26
CA PHE A 64 16.29 8.49 -16.67
C PHE A 64 17.02 9.77 -17.05
N ASN A 65 16.51 10.93 -16.61
CA ASN A 65 17.17 12.23 -16.84
C ASN A 65 18.55 12.29 -16.20
N LYS A 66 18.71 11.76 -14.98
CA LYS A 66 20.00 11.67 -14.30
C LYS A 66 20.99 10.82 -15.09
N LEU A 67 20.55 9.65 -15.57
CA LEU A 67 21.39 8.73 -16.36
C LEU A 67 21.82 9.33 -17.70
N LEU A 68 20.90 9.99 -18.41
CA LEU A 68 21.21 10.70 -19.66
C LEU A 68 22.19 11.86 -19.43
N SER A 69 22.00 12.62 -18.34
CA SER A 69 22.88 13.75 -17.99
C SER A 69 24.28 13.29 -17.59
N SER A 70 24.43 12.13 -16.95
CA SER A 70 25.75 11.55 -16.66
C SER A 70 26.47 11.06 -17.91
N LYS A 71 25.73 10.50 -18.89
CA LYS A 71 26.31 9.99 -20.13
C LYS A 71 26.83 11.11 -21.05
N ASN A 72 26.21 12.29 -20.99
CA ASN A 72 26.61 13.47 -21.77
C ASN A 72 27.83 14.22 -21.18
N LYS A 73 28.37 13.81 -20.01
CA LYS A 73 29.58 14.40 -19.41
C LYS A 73 30.86 13.60 -19.68
N GLU A 74 30.78 12.46 -20.37
CA GLU A 74 31.92 11.61 -20.73
C GLU A 74 32.47 11.87 -22.15
N TYR A 75 32.01 12.92 -22.84
CA TYR A 75 32.53 13.38 -24.13
C TYR A 75 32.96 14.85 -24.06
#